data_AF-C1C305-F1
#
_entry.id   AF-C1C305-F1
#
_cell.length_a   1.000
_cell.length_b   1.000
_cell.length_c   1.000
_cell.angle_alpha   90.00
_cell.angle_beta   90.00
_cell.angle_gamma   90.00
#
_symmetry.space_group_name_H-M   'P 1'
#
loop_
_entity.id
_entity.type
_entity.pdbx_description
1 polymer ?
#
loop_
_entity_poly.entity_id
_entity_poly.type
_entity_poly.pdbx_seq_one_letter_code
_entity_poly.pdbx_strand_id
1 'polypeptide(L)'
;MSVEIYGHEYSAPFRFACMTAEAAGAPYETKIVNIMAGEQHKPDFVALNPQKKVPVMSHNGFVLSESRAIATYIALEFGKNKKLYPTDCNMAQAQVIQRMYFDMGVLYKTFGDCVYPKVFGNQDIPKEAYEKLEEALGWANDMVKLSGFAAGTDQMTIADINWVGTYSNIKATGMVKLDKYKELGIGSQSVFLLFQTMKR
;
A
#
# COMPACT_ATOMS: atom_id res chain seq x y z
N MET A 1 -15.95 0.57 17.98
CA MET A 1 -16.73 0.09 16.82
C MET A 1 -15.75 -0.38 15.75
N SER A 2 -16.18 -1.17 14.78
CA SER A 2 -15.31 -1.67 13.71
C SER A 2 -14.99 -0.56 12.69
N VAL A 3 -13.79 -0.55 12.13
CA VAL A 3 -13.42 0.30 10.99
C VAL A 3 -14.00 -0.30 9.72
N GLU A 4 -14.81 0.46 8.97
CA GLU A 4 -15.28 0.01 7.66
C GLU A 4 -14.30 0.46 6.58
N ILE A 5 -13.85 -0.46 5.72
CA ILE A 5 -12.93 -0.17 4.63
C ILE A 5 -13.60 -0.57 3.30
N TYR A 6 -13.91 0.43 2.50
CA TYR A 6 -14.58 0.29 1.21
C TYR A 6 -13.54 0.14 0.09
N GLY A 7 -13.66 -0.87 -0.76
CA GLY A 7 -12.78 -1.01 -1.92
C GLY A 7 -12.85 -2.35 -2.63
N HIS A 8 -11.78 -2.71 -3.35
CA HIS A 8 -11.75 -3.90 -4.18
C HIS A 8 -10.42 -4.64 -3.98
N GLU A 9 -10.45 -5.98 -3.95
CA GLU A 9 -9.29 -6.82 -3.58
C GLU A 9 -8.07 -6.64 -4.51
N TYR A 10 -8.31 -6.37 -5.80
CA TYR A 10 -7.24 -6.07 -6.75
C TYR A 10 -6.52 -4.72 -6.51
N SER A 11 -7.13 -3.82 -5.75
CA SER A 11 -6.55 -2.50 -5.47
C SER A 11 -5.45 -2.61 -4.40
N ALA A 12 -4.20 -2.34 -4.77
CA ALA A 12 -3.09 -2.27 -3.80
C ALA A 12 -3.33 -1.23 -2.69
N PRO A 13 -3.84 -0.01 -2.96
CA PRO A 13 -4.24 0.94 -1.93
C PRO A 13 -5.27 0.39 -0.92
N PHE A 14 -6.26 -0.38 -1.39
CA PHE A 14 -7.23 -1.03 -0.51
C PHE A 14 -6.59 -2.12 0.36
N ARG A 15 -5.80 -3.01 -0.26
CA ARG A 15 -5.07 -4.06 0.48
C ARG A 15 -4.12 -3.47 1.51
N PHE A 16 -3.48 -2.33 1.21
CA PHE A 16 -2.64 -1.62 2.18
C PHE A 16 -3.43 -1.22 3.43
N ALA A 17 -4.59 -0.57 3.28
CA ALA A 17 -5.43 -0.20 4.42
C ALA A 17 -5.86 -1.41 5.27
N CYS A 18 -6.30 -2.50 4.62
CA CYS A 18 -6.69 -3.74 5.31
C CYS A 18 -5.51 -4.40 6.04
N MET A 19 -4.34 -4.51 5.38
CA MET A 19 -3.13 -5.05 6.01
C MET A 19 -2.66 -4.20 7.18
N THR A 20 -2.81 -2.87 7.11
CA THR A 20 -2.51 -2.00 8.26
C THR A 20 -3.50 -2.19 9.40
N ALA A 21 -4.80 -2.34 9.12
CA ALA A 21 -5.80 -2.67 10.15
C ALA A 21 -5.46 -3.98 10.87
N GLU A 22 -5.16 -5.01 10.09
CA GLU A 22 -4.74 -6.32 10.59
C GLU A 22 -3.46 -6.21 11.46
N ALA A 23 -2.42 -5.54 10.96
CA ALA A 23 -1.16 -5.37 11.70
C ALA A 23 -1.31 -4.52 12.97
N ALA A 24 -2.23 -3.55 12.98
CA ALA A 24 -2.53 -2.74 14.15
C ALA A 24 -3.41 -3.46 15.17
N GLY A 25 -4.01 -4.61 14.81
CA GLY A 25 -5.02 -5.28 15.61
C GLY A 25 -6.33 -4.49 15.70
N ALA A 26 -6.63 -3.67 14.70
CA ALA A 26 -7.87 -2.91 14.63
C ALA A 26 -9.02 -3.86 14.22
N PRO A 27 -10.18 -3.83 14.89
CA PRO A 27 -11.38 -4.48 14.35
C PRO A 27 -11.80 -3.76 13.08
N TYR A 28 -11.92 -4.48 11.96
CA TYR A 28 -12.35 -3.90 10.69
C TYR A 28 -13.27 -4.83 9.90
N GLU A 29 -14.09 -4.23 9.04
CA GLU A 29 -14.91 -4.91 8.04
C GLU A 29 -14.60 -4.37 6.65
N THR A 30 -14.57 -5.25 5.65
CA THR A 30 -14.45 -4.85 4.25
C THR A 30 -15.82 -4.66 3.63
N LYS A 31 -16.00 -3.56 2.89
CA LYS A 31 -17.18 -3.31 2.05
C LYS A 31 -16.73 -3.32 0.60
N ILE A 32 -17.06 -4.38 -0.14
CA ILE A 32 -16.59 -4.52 -1.52
C ILE A 32 -17.33 -3.54 -2.44
N VAL A 33 -16.56 -2.85 -3.28
CA VAL A 33 -17.05 -1.91 -4.29
C VAL A 33 -16.58 -2.43 -5.65
N ASN A 34 -17.51 -2.85 -6.50
CA ASN A 34 -17.16 -3.37 -7.82
C ASN A 34 -16.80 -2.21 -8.78
N ILE A 35 -15.51 -1.94 -8.86
CA ILE A 35 -14.98 -0.84 -9.69
C ILE A 35 -15.14 -1.08 -11.18
N MET A 36 -15.22 -2.35 -11.61
CA MET A 36 -15.42 -2.73 -13.01
C MET A 36 -16.88 -2.52 -13.44
N ALA A 37 -17.82 -2.66 -12.52
CA ALA A 37 -19.23 -2.31 -12.72
C ALA A 37 -19.53 -0.82 -12.48
N GLY A 38 -18.52 -0.01 -12.14
CA GLY A 38 -18.66 1.44 -11.95
C GLY A 38 -19.39 1.84 -10.65
N GLU A 39 -19.43 0.98 -9.63
CA GLU A 39 -20.19 1.25 -8.41
C GLU A 39 -19.73 2.49 -7.63
N GLN A 40 -18.45 2.86 -7.76
CA GLN A 40 -17.87 4.10 -7.23
C GLN A 40 -18.50 5.37 -7.82
N HIS A 41 -19.28 5.27 -8.90
CA HIS A 41 -19.99 6.38 -9.52
C HIS A 41 -21.45 6.50 -9.08
N LYS A 42 -21.99 5.52 -8.33
CA LYS A 42 -23.36 5.55 -7.81
C LYS A 42 -23.52 6.68 -6.77
N PRO A 43 -24.71 7.31 -6.66
CA PRO A 43 -24.94 8.45 -5.77
C PRO A 43 -24.49 8.23 -4.33
N ASP A 44 -24.77 7.05 -3.77
CA ASP A 44 -24.42 6.72 -2.38
C ASP A 44 -22.90 6.71 -2.15
N PHE A 45 -22.12 6.18 -3.10
CA PHE A 45 -20.66 6.19 -3.01
C PHE A 45 -20.07 7.59 -3.27
N VAL A 46 -20.68 8.36 -4.18
CA VAL A 46 -20.28 9.75 -4.45
C VAL A 46 -20.52 10.64 -3.21
N ALA A 47 -21.62 10.40 -2.49
CA ALA A 47 -21.91 11.07 -1.22
C ALA A 47 -20.88 10.69 -0.14
N LEU A 48 -20.40 9.45 -0.15
CA LEU A 48 -19.34 8.99 0.75
C LEU A 48 -17.96 9.59 0.39
N ASN A 49 -17.59 9.61 -0.90
CA ASN A 49 -16.33 10.16 -1.38
C ASN A 49 -16.50 10.85 -2.75
N PRO A 50 -16.40 12.20 -2.83
CA PRO A 50 -16.57 12.94 -4.07
C PRO A 50 -15.49 12.64 -5.11
N GLN A 51 -14.31 12.12 -4.72
CA GLN A 51 -13.28 11.69 -5.68
C GLN A 51 -13.68 10.43 -6.46
N LYS A 52 -14.68 9.66 -5.98
CA LYS A 52 -15.15 8.42 -6.62
C LYS A 52 -14.02 7.38 -6.75
N LYS A 53 -13.15 7.32 -5.75
CA LYS A 53 -11.99 6.42 -5.69
C LYS A 53 -12.05 5.55 -4.44
N VAL A 54 -11.37 4.41 -4.52
CA VAL A 54 -11.16 3.46 -3.42
C VAL A 54 -9.66 3.41 -3.07
N PRO A 55 -9.29 3.14 -1.80
CA PRO A 55 -10.18 2.87 -0.67
C PRO A 55 -10.81 4.13 -0.06
N VAL A 56 -11.88 3.91 0.70
CA VAL A 56 -12.45 4.87 1.65
C VAL A 56 -12.61 4.16 2.99
N MET A 57 -12.34 4.86 4.09
CA MET A 57 -12.53 4.38 5.44
C MET A 57 -13.69 5.13 6.11
N SER A 58 -14.50 4.44 6.90
CA SER A 58 -15.42 5.05 7.86
C SER A 58 -15.20 4.47 9.25
N HIS A 59 -15.08 5.34 10.26
CA HIS A 59 -14.99 4.94 11.66
C HIS A 59 -15.66 6.01 12.54
N ASN A 60 -16.71 5.64 13.26
CA ASN A 60 -17.47 6.53 14.15
C ASN A 60 -17.96 7.83 13.48
N GLY A 61 -18.40 7.74 12.21
CA GLY A 61 -18.86 8.89 11.43
C GLY A 61 -17.74 9.73 10.82
N PHE A 62 -16.47 9.45 11.13
CA PHE A 62 -15.33 10.04 10.43
C PHE A 62 -15.05 9.25 9.15
N VAL A 63 -15.05 9.95 8.01
CA VAL A 63 -14.81 9.37 6.69
C VAL A 63 -13.49 9.91 6.12
N LEU A 64 -12.64 9.02 5.60
CA LEU A 64 -11.33 9.38 5.07
C LEU A 64 -11.02 8.60 3.79
N SER A 65 -10.59 9.30 2.74
CA SER A 65 -9.97 8.74 1.53
C SER A 65 -8.44 8.83 1.62
N GLU A 66 -7.73 8.34 0.59
CA GLU A 66 -6.26 8.21 0.54
C GLU A 66 -5.68 7.11 1.44
N SER A 67 -5.21 6.02 0.85
CA SER A 67 -4.76 4.82 1.58
C SER A 67 -3.65 5.08 2.60
N ARG A 68 -2.74 6.02 2.32
CA ARG A 68 -1.65 6.41 3.24
C ARG A 68 -2.16 7.19 4.43
N ALA A 69 -3.16 8.06 4.22
CA ALA A 69 -3.81 8.77 5.31
C ALA A 69 -4.62 7.80 6.18
N ILE A 70 -5.39 6.90 5.55
CA ILE A 70 -6.14 5.83 6.22
C ILE A 70 -5.20 4.95 7.06
N ALA A 71 -4.09 4.46 6.48
CA ALA A 71 -3.13 3.62 7.20
C ALA A 71 -2.47 4.37 8.37
N THR A 72 -2.14 5.65 8.18
CA THR A 72 -1.60 6.49 9.26
C THR A 72 -2.61 6.65 10.39
N TYR A 73 -3.88 6.93 10.07
CA TYR A 73 -4.96 7.01 11.05
C TYR A 73 -5.09 5.71 11.84
N ILE A 74 -5.18 4.58 11.15
CA ILE A 74 -5.31 3.26 11.79
C ILE A 74 -4.12 2.96 12.70
N ALA A 75 -2.89 3.25 12.25
CA ALA A 75 -1.69 3.03 13.04
C ALA A 75 -1.64 3.92 14.29
N LEU A 76 -2.15 5.16 14.22
CA LEU A 76 -2.25 6.07 15.36
C LEU A 76 -3.34 5.67 16.34
N GLU A 77 -4.50 5.26 15.83
CA GLU A 77 -5.70 4.96 16.63
C GLU A 77 -5.59 3.59 17.33
N PHE A 78 -5.06 2.58 16.63
CA PHE A 78 -5.07 1.18 17.09
C PHE A 78 -3.67 0.59 17.31
N GLY A 79 -2.64 1.16 16.68
CA GLY A 79 -1.30 0.59 16.67
C GLY A 79 -0.66 0.57 18.06
N LYS A 80 -0.42 -0.64 18.59
CA LYS A 80 0.26 -0.81 19.89
C LYS A 80 1.73 -0.38 19.81
N ASN A 81 2.21 0.25 20.88
CA ASN A 81 3.61 0.60 21.11
C ASN A 81 4.27 1.44 20.00
N LYS A 82 3.48 2.16 19.18
CA LYS A 82 3.97 3.07 18.13
C LYS A 82 4.91 2.42 17.10
N LYS A 83 4.96 1.09 17.01
CA LYS A 83 5.90 0.37 16.13
C LYS A 83 5.61 0.60 14.66
N LEU A 84 4.32 0.53 14.29
CA LEU A 84 3.87 0.74 12.92
C LEU A 84 4.08 2.18 12.44
N TYR A 85 4.05 3.15 13.36
CA TYR A 85 4.23 4.57 13.08
C TYR A 85 4.91 5.28 14.28
N PRO A 86 6.24 5.43 14.26
CA PRO A 86 7.05 5.87 15.41
C PRO A 86 6.89 7.36 15.78
N THR A 87 5.82 7.72 16.50
CA THR A 87 5.52 9.12 16.87
C THR A 87 6.42 9.70 17.96
N ASP A 88 7.25 8.88 18.60
CA ASP A 88 8.24 9.27 19.60
C ASP A 88 9.64 9.55 19.01
N CYS A 89 9.84 9.25 17.72
CA CYS A 89 11.08 9.55 17.01
C CYS A 89 10.80 10.29 15.70
N ASN A 90 10.94 11.62 15.71
CA ASN A 90 10.67 12.47 14.56
C ASN A 90 11.44 12.05 13.30
N MET A 91 12.68 11.57 13.45
CA MET A 91 13.49 11.10 12.32
C MET A 91 12.90 9.85 11.68
N ALA A 92 12.53 8.85 12.50
CA ALA A 92 11.90 7.63 12.00
C ALA A 92 10.52 7.91 11.39
N GLN A 93 9.72 8.76 12.03
CA GLN A 93 8.44 9.21 11.48
C GLN A 93 8.60 9.88 10.11
N ALA A 94 9.55 10.81 9.99
CA ALA A 94 9.83 11.50 8.72
C ALA A 94 10.29 10.53 7.63
N GLN A 95 11.06 9.49 7.98
CA GLN A 95 11.43 8.43 7.04
C GLN A 95 10.21 7.62 6.58
N VAL A 96 9.32 7.20 7.49
CA VAL A 96 8.08 6.49 7.13
C VAL A 96 7.24 7.32 6.16
N ILE A 97 7.04 8.61 6.47
CA ILE A 97 6.33 9.55 5.59
C ILE A 97 7.02 9.60 4.22
N GLN A 98 8.33 9.82 4.19
CA GLN A 98 9.09 9.94 2.95
C GLN A 98 9.01 8.67 2.09
N ARG A 99 9.03 7.47 2.68
CA ARG A 99 8.88 6.20 1.96
C ARG A 99 7.46 5.98 1.42
N MET A 100 6.43 6.42 2.14
CA MET A 100 5.06 6.38 1.64
C MET A 100 4.87 7.36 0.47
N TYR A 101 5.45 8.56 0.53
CA TYR A 101 5.44 9.50 -0.60
C TYR A 101 6.25 9.00 -1.79
N PHE A 102 7.39 8.35 -1.56
CA PHE A 102 8.16 7.66 -2.60
C PHE A 102 7.31 6.58 -3.28
N ASP A 103 6.56 5.76 -2.53
CA ASP A 103 5.66 4.80 -3.15
C ASP A 103 4.58 5.50 -4.00
N MET A 104 3.95 6.55 -3.48
CA MET A 104 2.88 7.26 -4.18
C MET A 104 3.36 7.90 -5.49
N GLY A 105 4.44 8.66 -5.42
CA GLY A 105 4.91 9.51 -6.50
C GLY A 105 5.90 8.83 -7.45
N VAL A 106 6.51 7.72 -7.01
CA VAL A 106 7.55 7.02 -7.77
C VAL A 106 7.19 5.57 -7.97
N LEU A 107 7.22 4.71 -6.93
CA LEU A 107 7.15 3.26 -7.13
C LEU A 107 5.80 2.78 -7.67
N TYR A 108 4.69 3.14 -7.02
CA TYR A 108 3.34 2.81 -7.48
C TYR A 108 2.97 3.57 -8.75
N LYS A 109 3.47 4.79 -8.91
CA LYS A 109 3.24 5.61 -10.11
C LYS A 109 3.86 4.96 -11.35
N THR A 110 5.14 4.61 -11.30
CA THR A 110 5.83 3.94 -12.42
C THR A 110 5.25 2.55 -12.69
N PHE A 111 4.83 1.83 -11.64
CA PHE A 111 4.07 0.59 -11.81
C PHE A 111 2.77 0.83 -12.59
N GLY A 112 1.96 1.81 -12.17
CA GLY A 112 0.70 2.13 -12.84
C GLY A 112 0.89 2.57 -14.29
N ASP A 113 1.86 3.44 -14.53
CA ASP A 113 2.19 3.94 -15.88
C ASP A 113 2.66 2.82 -16.82
N CYS A 114 3.34 1.82 -16.27
CA CYS A 114 3.81 0.65 -17.02
C CYS A 114 2.67 -0.36 -17.26
N VAL A 115 1.93 -0.71 -16.21
CA VAL A 115 1.05 -1.90 -16.23
C VAL A 115 -0.39 -1.56 -16.62
N TYR A 116 -0.95 -0.43 -16.18
CA TYR A 116 -2.36 -0.12 -16.42
C TYR A 116 -2.73 0.07 -17.89
N PRO A 117 -1.92 0.72 -18.75
CA PRO A 117 -2.20 0.79 -20.18
C PRO A 117 -2.32 -0.60 -20.84
N LYS A 118 -1.49 -1.56 -20.43
CA LYS A 118 -1.56 -2.94 -20.93
C LYS A 118 -2.78 -3.68 -20.40
N VAL A 119 -2.98 -3.67 -19.08
CA VAL A 119 -4.01 -4.48 -18.41
C VAL A 119 -5.43 -3.97 -18.71
N PHE A 120 -5.64 -2.65 -18.76
CA PHE A 120 -6.98 -2.07 -18.92
C PHE A 120 -7.24 -1.48 -20.30
N GLY A 121 -6.18 -1.13 -21.04
CA GLY A 121 -6.28 -0.54 -22.38
C GLY A 121 -5.86 -1.46 -23.52
N ASN A 122 -5.30 -2.65 -23.22
CA ASN A 122 -4.65 -3.54 -24.17
C ASN A 122 -3.59 -2.84 -25.05
N GLN A 123 -2.91 -1.82 -24.49
CA GLN A 123 -1.88 -1.05 -25.18
C GLN A 123 -0.51 -1.69 -25.01
N ASP A 124 0.38 -1.48 -25.97
CA ASP A 124 1.79 -1.84 -25.80
C ASP A 124 2.47 -0.92 -24.80
N ILE A 125 3.43 -1.47 -24.07
CA ILE A 125 4.14 -0.74 -23.03
C ILE A 125 5.37 -0.11 -23.64
N PRO A 126 5.52 1.22 -23.56
CA PRO A 126 6.74 1.89 -24.00
C PRO A 126 7.95 1.39 -23.23
N LYS A 127 9.09 1.22 -23.92
CA LYS A 127 10.36 0.82 -23.29
C LYS A 127 10.72 1.70 -22.09
N GLU A 128 10.50 3.01 -22.21
CA GLU A 128 10.76 3.99 -21.15
C GLU A 128 9.96 3.73 -19.87
N ALA A 129 8.72 3.22 -19.98
CA ALA A 129 7.90 2.89 -18.82
C ALA A 129 8.45 1.69 -18.04
N TYR A 130 9.00 0.69 -18.75
CA TYR A 130 9.76 -0.39 -18.12
C TYR A 130 11.02 0.12 -17.44
N GLU A 131 11.82 0.93 -18.12
CA GLU A 131 13.09 1.46 -17.57
C GLU A 131 12.85 2.26 -16.28
N LYS A 132 11.83 3.14 -16.25
CA LYS A 132 11.45 3.89 -15.05
C LYS A 132 10.98 3.00 -13.90
N LEU A 133 10.22 1.94 -14.19
CA LEU A 133 9.81 0.98 -13.18
C LEU A 133 11.02 0.19 -12.63
N GLU A 134 11.92 -0.24 -13.51
CA GLU A 134 13.14 -0.95 -13.11
C GLU A 134 14.09 -0.09 -12.27
N GLU A 135 14.20 1.19 -12.58
CA GLU A 135 14.95 2.18 -11.81
C GLU A 135 14.33 2.40 -10.43
N ALA A 136 13.00 2.60 -10.36
CA ALA A 136 12.27 2.75 -9.10
C ALA A 136 12.42 1.51 -8.19
N LEU A 137 12.37 0.31 -8.77
CA LEU A 137 12.63 -0.95 -8.06
C LEU A 137 14.08 -1.04 -7.56
N GLY A 138 15.04 -0.54 -8.33
CA GLY A 138 16.45 -0.44 -7.93
C GLY A 138 16.61 0.43 -6.67
N TRP A 139 16.04 1.64 -6.69
CA TRP A 139 16.07 2.53 -5.53
C TRP A 139 15.36 1.93 -4.31
N ALA A 140 14.20 1.30 -4.50
CA ALA A 140 13.47 0.64 -3.41
C ALA A 140 14.30 -0.51 -2.79
N ASN A 141 14.96 -1.31 -3.64
CA ASN A 141 15.85 -2.37 -3.20
C ASN A 141 17.05 -1.82 -2.40
N ASP A 142 17.68 -0.75 -2.88
CA ASP A 142 18.81 -0.13 -2.19
C ASP A 142 18.41 0.50 -0.86
N MET A 143 17.21 1.09 -0.77
CA MET A 143 16.67 1.60 0.50
C MET A 143 16.47 0.48 1.52
N VAL A 144 15.90 -0.66 1.11
CA VAL A 144 15.70 -1.83 2.00
C VAL A 144 17.04 -2.43 2.42
N LYS A 145 18.02 -2.49 1.51
CA LYS A 145 19.37 -3.02 1.78
C LYS A 145 20.07 -2.35 2.97
N LEU A 146 19.75 -1.09 3.27
CA LEU A 146 20.38 -0.35 4.36
C LEU A 146 20.03 -0.88 5.76
N SER A 147 18.83 -1.45 5.95
CA SER A 147 18.33 -1.83 7.28
C SER A 147 17.50 -3.12 7.34
N GLY A 148 17.11 -3.67 6.19
CA GLY A 148 16.12 -4.73 6.07
C GLY A 148 14.67 -4.23 5.98
N PHE A 149 14.41 -2.95 6.29
CA PHE A 149 13.08 -2.33 6.24
C PHE A 149 13.06 -1.07 5.37
N ALA A 150 11.91 -0.79 4.77
CA ALA A 150 11.72 0.35 3.87
C ALA A 150 12.07 1.67 4.56
N ALA A 151 11.62 1.86 5.80
CA ALA A 151 11.82 3.10 6.54
C ALA A 151 13.24 3.29 7.11
N GLY A 152 14.16 2.33 6.99
CA GLY A 152 15.47 2.45 7.65
C GLY A 152 15.43 2.18 9.16
N THR A 153 14.30 1.68 9.66
CA THR A 153 14.07 1.34 11.07
C THR A 153 14.59 -0.06 11.39
N ASP A 154 14.66 -0.41 12.67
CA ASP A 154 15.00 -1.75 13.16
C ASP A 154 13.80 -2.73 13.16
N GLN A 155 12.64 -2.25 12.74
CA GLN A 155 11.38 -2.98 12.72
C GLN A 155 10.48 -2.54 11.56
N MET A 156 9.50 -3.38 11.22
CA MET A 156 8.49 -3.09 10.20
C MET A 156 7.61 -1.89 10.60
N THR A 157 7.32 -1.04 9.63
CA THR A 157 6.39 0.10 9.74
C THR A 157 5.30 0.04 8.67
N ILE A 158 4.36 0.99 8.67
CA ILE A 158 3.39 1.12 7.59
C ILE A 158 4.02 1.38 6.21
N ALA A 159 5.28 1.85 6.13
CA ALA A 159 5.99 1.98 4.85
C ALA A 159 6.24 0.62 4.20
N ASP A 160 6.63 -0.39 4.98
CA ASP A 160 6.86 -1.76 4.50
C ASP A 160 5.56 -2.39 3.99
N ILE A 161 4.48 -2.24 4.77
CA ILE A 161 3.14 -2.73 4.39
C ILE A 161 2.66 -2.04 3.10
N ASN A 162 2.92 -0.74 2.96
CA ASN A 162 2.59 0.02 1.74
C ASN A 162 3.29 -0.56 0.52
N TRP A 163 4.60 -0.78 0.60
CA TRP A 163 5.41 -1.27 -0.53
C TRP A 163 5.05 -2.71 -0.93
N VAL A 164 4.64 -3.56 0.02
CA VAL A 164 4.15 -4.92 -0.26
C VAL A 164 2.95 -4.91 -1.20
N GLY A 165 2.05 -3.93 -1.06
CA GLY A 165 0.90 -3.76 -1.96
C GLY A 165 1.35 -3.59 -3.42
N THR A 166 2.33 -2.71 -3.64
CA THR A 166 2.90 -2.44 -4.96
C THR A 166 3.73 -3.63 -5.48
N TYR A 167 4.64 -4.16 -4.67
CA TYR A 167 5.49 -5.30 -5.02
C TYR A 167 4.69 -6.54 -5.43
N SER A 168 3.66 -6.88 -4.66
CA SER A 168 2.80 -8.04 -4.96
C SER A 168 2.03 -7.89 -6.27
N ASN A 169 1.60 -6.67 -6.61
CA ASN A 169 0.98 -6.40 -7.90
C ASN A 169 1.99 -6.53 -9.05
N ILE A 170 3.20 -5.96 -8.93
CA ILE A 170 4.25 -6.12 -9.93
C ILE A 170 4.54 -7.61 -10.15
N LYS A 171 4.72 -8.37 -9.06
CA LYS A 171 4.96 -9.81 -9.11
C LYS A 171 3.83 -10.56 -9.83
N ALA A 172 2.58 -10.24 -9.52
CA ALA A 172 1.41 -10.91 -10.11
C ALA A 172 1.30 -10.70 -11.63
N THR A 173 1.85 -9.61 -12.17
CA THR A 173 1.84 -9.37 -13.62
C THR A 173 2.81 -10.27 -14.39
N GLY A 174 3.91 -10.72 -13.75
CA GLY A 174 5.00 -11.45 -14.42
C GLY A 174 5.79 -10.64 -15.45
N MET A 175 5.59 -9.32 -15.52
CA MET A 175 6.12 -8.47 -16.60
C MET A 175 7.55 -7.97 -16.33
N VAL A 176 7.95 -7.93 -15.05
CA VAL A 176 9.30 -7.53 -14.63
C VAL A 176 9.93 -8.68 -13.84
N LYS A 177 11.18 -9.02 -14.19
CA LYS A 177 11.95 -10.02 -13.43
C LYS A 177 12.41 -9.43 -12.10
N LEU A 178 11.85 -9.91 -11.00
CA LEU A 178 12.11 -9.40 -9.66
C LEU A 178 13.36 -10.01 -9.00
N ASP A 179 13.99 -11.02 -9.62
CA ASP A 179 15.14 -11.76 -9.05
C ASP A 179 16.37 -10.88 -8.79
N LYS A 180 16.49 -9.75 -9.50
CA LYS A 180 17.54 -8.75 -9.29
C LYS A 180 17.31 -7.85 -8.07
N TYR A 181 16.09 -7.79 -7.54
CA TYR A 181 15.70 -6.94 -6.40
C TYR A 181 15.49 -7.78 -5.13
N LYS A 182 16.54 -8.52 -4.74
CA LYS A 182 16.47 -9.54 -3.67
C LYS A 182 16.04 -8.97 -2.32
N GLU A 183 16.59 -7.81 -1.94
CA GLU A 183 16.32 -7.20 -0.64
C GLU A 183 14.87 -6.75 -0.54
N LEU A 184 14.35 -6.15 -1.60
CA LEU A 184 12.94 -5.78 -1.69
C LEU A 184 12.01 -7.01 -1.60
N GLY A 185 12.42 -8.12 -2.22
CA GLY A 185 11.71 -9.40 -2.12
C GLY A 185 11.70 -9.97 -0.70
N ILE A 186 12.85 -9.99 -0.03
CA ILE A 186 12.98 -10.47 1.36
C ILE A 186 12.15 -9.60 2.30
N GLY A 187 12.28 -8.27 2.20
CA GLY A 187 11.48 -7.33 2.99
C GLY A 187 9.98 -7.58 2.82
N SER A 188 9.53 -7.78 1.58
CA SER A 188 8.12 -8.11 1.30
C SER A 188 7.68 -9.43 1.92
N GLN A 189 8.55 -10.45 1.88
CA GLN A 189 8.29 -11.77 2.45
C GLN A 189 8.17 -11.73 3.98
N SER A 190 9.01 -10.94 4.66
CA SER A 190 8.93 -10.72 6.11
C SER A 190 7.56 -10.19 6.53
N VAL A 191 6.97 -9.28 5.75
CA VAL A 191 5.61 -8.78 5.99
C VAL A 191 4.57 -9.89 5.81
N PHE A 192 4.68 -10.73 4.77
CA PHE A 192 3.77 -11.86 4.58
C PHE A 192 3.82 -12.88 5.72
N LEU A 193 5.02 -13.19 6.22
CA LEU A 193 5.19 -14.12 7.35
C LEU A 193 4.51 -13.60 8.62
N LEU A 194 4.61 -12.29 8.90
CA LEU A 194 3.92 -11.68 10.03
C LEU A 194 2.41 -11.96 9.96
N PHE A 195 1.77 -11.73 8.80
CA PHE A 195 0.34 -12.01 8.63
C PHE A 195 -0.01 -13.49 8.75
N GLN A 196 0.88 -14.41 8.40
CA GLN A 196 0.65 -15.85 8.65
C GLN A 196 0.72 -16.21 10.14
N THR A 197 1.58 -15.55 10.92
CA THR A 197 1.69 -15.79 12.37
C THR A 197 0.54 -15.22 13.17
N MET A 198 -0.11 -14.15 12.70
CA MET A 198 -1.26 -13.53 13.38
C MET A 198 -2.57 -14.31 13.21
N LYS A 199 -2.66 -15.21 12.23
CA LYS A 199 -3.85 -16.05 11.97
C LYS A 199 -3.86 -17.38 12.76
N ARG A 200 -2.95 -17.55 13.73
CA ARG A 200 -2.86 -18.70 14.64
C ARG A 200 -3.21 -18.26 16.05
#